data_AF-A0A1S2YX97-F1
#
_entry.id   AF-A0A1S2YX97-F1
#
_cell.length_a   1.000
_cell.length_b   1.000
_cell.length_c   1.000
_cell.angle_alpha   90.00
_cell.angle_beta   90.00
_cell.angle_gamma   90.00
#
_symmetry.space_group_name_H-M   'P 1'
#
loop_
_entity.id
_entity.type
_entity.pdbx_description
1 polymer ?
#
loop_
_entity_poly.entity_id
_entity_poly.type
_entity_poly.pdbx_seq_one_letter_code
_entity_poly.pdbx_strand_id
1 'polypeptide(L)'
;MWPAIIGGLIIYKLFKFFFYDDDVLDIESSDSTALFAVADRLEKVYGGKVFAGLRIPDADSASPQTIDLVLVTKRELLVMSVKNFSGILTVHGDGSWVCEKPGKHKVERYTDPVEEVRKQASILESYLEQRGVVLPKGYLTCKVILPNPKLCTFPASDFPSEVITHEQLVQLKPGTKSVLSSWVKSAFLCGKKDTQESSDQNLEFVLSTAPIWDRLELKGNRYVLGEFLEFKGKEDDIDSLRKIKRSKVGHMIIQKTSMFGLAPSTLQVLYTLRDYRTEGASSPEWMEVTVRSHTEIIFQVENPSKIKKFKLSSVCSMHLSA
;
A
#
# COMPACT_ATOMS: atom_id res chain seq x y z
N MET A 1 -8.38 36.44 -33.91
CA MET A 1 -8.69 35.85 -32.59
C MET A 1 -8.80 34.32 -32.61
N TRP A 2 -9.47 33.72 -33.60
CA TRP A 2 -9.57 32.25 -33.74
C TRP A 2 -8.24 31.49 -33.97
N PRO A 3 -7.25 32.01 -34.74
CA PRO A 3 -6.00 31.29 -34.97
C PRO A 3 -5.16 31.11 -33.71
N ALA A 4 -5.20 32.07 -32.78
CA ALA A 4 -4.50 32.00 -31.50
C ALA A 4 -5.14 30.98 -30.55
N ILE A 5 -6.47 30.84 -30.58
CA ILE A 5 -7.20 29.84 -29.79
C ILE A 5 -6.91 28.43 -30.31
N ILE A 6 -6.91 28.25 -31.63
CA ILE A 6 -6.59 26.96 -32.27
C ILE A 6 -5.11 26.59 -32.04
N GLY A 7 -4.19 27.56 -32.20
CA GLY A 7 -2.78 27.37 -31.89
C GLY A 7 -2.53 27.02 -30.42
N GLY A 8 -3.21 27.71 -29.51
CA GLY A 8 -3.16 27.41 -28.07
C GLY A 8 -3.70 26.02 -27.73
N LEU A 9 -4.77 25.57 -28.40
CA LEU A 9 -5.32 24.22 -28.23
C LEU A 9 -4.40 23.12 -28.78
N ILE A 10 -3.71 23.37 -29.90
CA ILE A 10 -2.74 22.45 -30.48
C ILE A 10 -1.50 22.36 -29.59
N ILE A 11 -0.99 23.49 -29.10
CA ILE A 11 0.14 23.53 -28.16
C ILE A 11 -0.27 22.85 -26.86
N TYR A 12 -1.45 23.12 -26.30
CA TYR A 12 -1.95 22.45 -25.11
C TYR A 12 -2.10 20.94 -25.32
N LYS A 13 -2.60 20.49 -26.48
CA LYS A 13 -2.68 19.06 -26.81
C LYS A 13 -1.31 18.43 -27.00
N LEU A 14 -0.34 19.12 -27.61
CA LEU A 14 1.04 18.63 -27.75
C LEU A 14 1.77 18.60 -26.40
N PHE A 15 1.56 19.61 -25.56
CA PHE A 15 2.11 19.67 -24.20
C PHE A 15 1.48 18.58 -23.34
N LYS A 16 0.17 18.36 -23.45
CA LYS A 16 -0.52 17.22 -22.83
C LYS A 16 0.03 15.91 -23.38
N PHE A 17 0.16 15.71 -24.68
CA PHE A 17 0.64 14.45 -25.26
C PHE A 17 2.11 14.13 -24.92
N PHE A 18 2.98 15.13 -24.79
CA PHE A 18 4.41 14.93 -24.47
C PHE A 18 4.73 14.94 -22.96
N PHE A 19 3.99 15.69 -22.14
CA PHE A 19 4.24 15.79 -20.69
C PHE A 19 3.22 15.04 -19.84
N TYR A 20 2.04 14.74 -20.38
CA TYR A 20 1.07 13.80 -19.83
C TYR A 20 1.11 12.53 -20.69
N ASP A 21 1.86 11.54 -20.22
CA ASP A 21 1.82 10.19 -20.78
C ASP A 21 0.36 9.71 -20.76
N ASP A 22 -0.29 9.66 -21.93
CA ASP A 22 -1.71 9.33 -22.12
C ASP A 22 -1.98 7.81 -21.97
N ASP A 23 -1.07 7.08 -21.32
CA ASP A 23 -1.30 5.76 -20.72
C ASP A 23 -1.90 5.87 -19.29
N VAL A 24 -2.33 7.07 -18.88
CA VAL A 24 -2.92 7.39 -17.56
C VAL A 24 -4.45 7.45 -17.60
N LEU A 25 -5.09 6.81 -18.58
CA LEU A 25 -6.55 6.65 -18.59
C LEU A 25 -6.97 5.44 -17.72
N ASP A 26 -7.83 5.74 -16.73
CA ASP A 26 -8.58 4.81 -15.87
C ASP A 26 -7.83 3.98 -14.81
N ILE A 27 -6.94 4.62 -14.06
CA ILE A 27 -6.78 4.27 -12.64
C ILE A 27 -7.48 5.34 -11.81
N GLU A 28 -8.81 5.25 -11.79
CA GLU A 28 -9.63 5.62 -10.63
C GLU A 28 -8.82 5.19 -9.39
N SER A 29 -8.33 6.16 -8.60
CA SER A 29 -7.32 6.00 -7.52
C SER A 29 -7.18 4.56 -7.02
N SER A 30 -6.10 3.85 -7.39
CA SER A 30 -5.95 2.42 -7.07
C SER A 30 -6.12 2.18 -5.57
N ASP A 31 -6.71 1.04 -5.19
CA ASP A 31 -6.87 0.64 -3.79
C ASP A 31 -5.54 0.75 -3.01
N SER A 32 -4.43 0.36 -3.65
CA SER A 32 -3.08 0.52 -3.10
C SER A 32 -2.66 1.98 -2.87
N THR A 33 -3.00 2.91 -3.77
CA THR A 33 -2.67 4.34 -3.56
C THR A 33 -3.45 4.91 -2.38
N ALA A 34 -4.72 4.55 -2.24
CA ALA A 34 -5.53 4.96 -1.09
C ALA A 34 -4.97 4.37 0.22
N LEU A 35 -4.55 3.09 0.20
CA LEU A 35 -3.91 2.42 1.33
C LEU A 35 -2.66 3.16 1.81
N PHE A 36 -1.72 3.50 0.92
CA PHE A 36 -0.50 4.22 1.31
C PHE A 36 -0.78 5.67 1.77
N ALA A 37 -1.77 6.35 1.16
CA ALA A 37 -2.17 7.68 1.63
C ALA A 37 -2.76 7.64 3.06
N VAL A 38 -3.52 6.58 3.38
CA VAL A 38 -4.01 6.32 4.74
C VAL A 38 -2.85 6.03 5.68
N ALA A 39 -1.91 5.17 5.28
CA ALA A 39 -0.73 4.83 6.08
C ALA A 39 0.07 6.08 6.50
N ASP A 40 0.48 6.90 5.52
CA ASP A 40 1.23 8.14 5.76
C ASP A 40 0.50 9.09 6.72
N ARG A 41 -0.83 9.14 6.61
CA ARG A 41 -1.65 10.00 7.46
C ARG A 41 -1.73 9.46 8.89
N LEU A 42 -1.88 8.15 9.06
CA LEU A 42 -1.92 7.51 10.38
C LEU A 42 -0.58 7.66 11.10
N GLU A 43 0.55 7.48 10.41
CA GLU A 43 1.88 7.73 10.98
C GLU A 43 2.01 9.17 11.50
N LYS A 44 1.61 10.16 10.68
CA LYS A 44 1.66 11.58 11.06
C LYS A 44 0.76 11.94 12.24
N VAL A 45 -0.42 11.31 12.34
CA VAL A 45 -1.41 11.62 13.38
C VAL A 45 -1.06 10.95 14.70
N TYR A 46 -0.62 9.69 14.68
CA TYR A 46 -0.44 8.87 15.87
C TYR A 46 1.01 8.75 16.34
N GLY A 47 1.99 9.11 15.50
CA GLY A 47 3.41 9.05 15.85
C GLY A 47 3.92 7.63 16.09
N GLY A 48 3.26 6.64 15.48
CA GLY A 48 3.64 5.23 15.48
C GLY A 48 4.17 4.78 14.12
N LYS A 49 4.44 3.49 13.99
CA LYS A 49 4.95 2.88 12.75
C LYS A 49 3.84 2.11 12.05
N VAL A 50 3.68 2.33 10.74
CA VAL A 50 2.69 1.61 9.94
C VAL A 50 3.37 0.60 9.04
N PHE A 51 2.90 -0.64 9.09
CA PHE A 51 3.28 -1.71 8.18
C PHE A 51 2.15 -1.91 7.17
N ALA A 52 2.48 -1.90 5.89
CA ALA A 52 1.51 -1.93 4.79
C ALA A 52 1.68 -3.17 3.91
N GLY A 53 0.56 -3.79 3.55
CA GLY A 53 0.52 -4.93 2.61
C GLY A 53 1.21 -6.18 3.14
N LEU A 54 1.00 -6.52 4.42
CA LEU A 54 1.55 -7.75 5.01
C LEU A 54 0.87 -8.99 4.42
N ARG A 55 1.63 -10.07 4.26
CA ARG A 55 1.19 -11.38 3.78
C ARG A 55 1.47 -12.42 4.85
N ILE A 56 0.53 -12.60 5.76
CA ILE A 56 0.71 -13.47 6.91
C ILE A 56 0.35 -14.91 6.52
N PRO A 57 1.26 -15.89 6.73
CA PRO A 57 0.93 -17.30 6.58
C PRO A 57 -0.22 -17.68 7.53
N ASP A 58 -1.25 -18.30 6.97
CA ASP A 58 -2.41 -18.77 7.71
C ASP A 58 -2.31 -20.30 7.81
N ALA A 59 -2.28 -20.83 9.03
CA ALA A 59 -2.12 -22.27 9.26
C ALA A 59 -3.34 -23.07 8.76
N ASP A 60 -4.51 -22.45 8.73
CA ASP A 60 -5.77 -23.08 8.36
C ASP A 60 -6.08 -22.95 6.85
N SER A 61 -5.28 -22.18 6.12
CA SER A 61 -5.46 -21.89 4.70
C SER A 61 -4.23 -22.29 3.89
N ALA A 62 -4.44 -22.77 2.67
CA ALA A 62 -3.36 -23.06 1.73
C ALA A 62 -2.69 -21.80 1.15
N SER A 63 -3.26 -20.61 1.41
CA SER A 63 -2.75 -19.33 0.93
C SER A 63 -2.55 -18.33 2.08
N PRO A 64 -1.47 -17.52 2.06
CA PRO A 64 -1.30 -16.41 3.01
C PRO A 64 -2.48 -15.44 2.95
N GLN A 65 -2.84 -14.86 4.10
CA GLN A 65 -3.81 -13.77 4.17
C GLN A 65 -3.11 -12.42 3.98
N THR A 66 -3.70 -11.54 3.19
CA THR A 66 -3.23 -10.16 3.10
C THR A 66 -3.82 -9.32 4.23
N ILE A 67 -3.00 -8.50 4.87
CA ILE A 67 -3.42 -7.45 5.81
C ILE A 67 -3.00 -6.10 5.23
N ASP A 68 -3.96 -5.21 5.05
CA ASP A 68 -3.72 -3.93 4.39
C ASP A 68 -2.78 -3.04 5.21
N LEU A 69 -3.10 -2.81 6.49
CA LEU A 69 -2.31 -1.96 7.38
C LEU A 69 -2.26 -2.51 8.80
N VAL A 70 -1.10 -2.41 9.43
CA VAL A 70 -0.89 -2.62 10.87
C VAL A 70 -0.19 -1.40 11.45
N LEU A 71 -0.84 -0.69 12.37
CA LEU A 71 -0.27 0.44 13.09
C LEU A 71 0.17 -0.01 14.49
N VAL A 72 1.47 0.13 14.75
CA VAL A 72 2.05 -0.09 16.08
C VAL A 72 2.14 1.26 16.79
N THR A 73 1.48 1.36 17.95
CA THR A 73 1.61 2.49 18.87
C THR A 73 2.10 1.99 20.23
N LYS A 74 2.49 2.90 21.13
CA LYS A 74 2.90 2.56 22.50
C LYS A 74 1.80 1.95 23.38
N ARG A 75 0.56 1.88 22.88
CA ARG A 75 -0.62 1.52 23.69
C ARG A 75 -1.47 0.41 23.10
N GLU A 76 -1.42 0.25 21.78
CA GLU A 76 -2.29 -0.65 21.05
C GLU A 76 -1.69 -0.98 19.68
N LEU A 77 -2.09 -2.14 19.17
CA LEU A 77 -1.84 -2.60 17.82
C LEU A 77 -3.15 -2.52 17.03
N LEU A 78 -3.19 -1.71 15.97
CA LEU A 78 -4.38 -1.61 15.12
C LEU A 78 -4.17 -2.39 13.84
N VAL A 79 -5.04 -3.37 13.60
CA VAL A 79 -5.15 -4.08 12.32
C VAL A 79 -6.27 -3.43 11.51
N MET A 80 -5.98 -3.00 10.30
CA MET A 80 -6.90 -2.21 9.50
C MET A 80 -7.03 -2.76 8.10
N SER A 81 -8.26 -2.82 7.59
CA SER A 81 -8.53 -3.00 6.16
C SER A 81 -8.95 -1.68 5.52
N VAL A 82 -8.39 -1.36 4.34
CA VAL A 82 -8.69 -0.14 3.60
C VAL A 82 -9.52 -0.50 2.38
N LYS A 83 -10.79 -0.07 2.35
CA LYS A 83 -11.68 -0.31 1.21
C LYS A 83 -11.99 1.00 0.49
N ASN A 84 -11.42 1.21 -0.69
CA ASN A 84 -11.57 2.44 -1.46
C ASN A 84 -12.87 2.49 -2.30
N PHE A 85 -14.01 2.18 -1.66
CA PHE A 85 -15.31 2.19 -2.32
C PHE A 85 -15.72 3.58 -2.82
N SER A 86 -16.51 3.65 -3.88
CA SER A 86 -17.04 4.91 -4.43
C SER A 86 -18.49 4.72 -4.87
N GLY A 87 -19.28 5.80 -4.83
CA GLY A 87 -20.71 5.73 -5.11
C GLY A 87 -21.52 5.51 -3.83
N ILE A 88 -22.60 4.75 -3.92
CA ILE A 88 -23.53 4.53 -2.81
C ILE A 88 -23.20 3.18 -2.15
N LEU A 89 -22.98 3.19 -0.84
CA LEU A 89 -22.72 1.99 -0.06
C LEU A 89 -23.91 1.69 0.85
N THR A 90 -24.45 0.49 0.72
CA THR A 90 -25.57 -0.03 1.51
C THR A 90 -25.11 -1.24 2.29
N VAL A 91 -25.38 -1.26 3.61
CA VAL A 91 -25.13 -2.41 4.48
C VAL A 91 -26.44 -3.18 4.63
N HIS A 92 -26.44 -4.45 4.27
CA HIS A 92 -27.59 -5.33 4.48
C HIS A 92 -27.60 -5.89 5.91
N GLY A 93 -28.79 -6.29 6.39
CA GLY A 93 -28.96 -6.85 7.73
C GLY A 93 -28.26 -8.20 7.97
N ASP A 94 -27.75 -8.84 6.91
CA ASP A 94 -26.91 -10.04 6.98
C ASP A 94 -25.40 -9.72 7.11
N GLY A 95 -25.03 -8.44 7.22
CA GLY A 95 -23.65 -7.97 7.29
C GLY A 95 -22.98 -7.82 5.91
N SER A 96 -23.64 -8.18 4.81
CA SER A 96 -23.08 -7.99 3.46
C SER A 96 -23.14 -6.53 3.03
N TRP A 97 -22.11 -6.10 2.29
CA TRP A 97 -21.96 -4.73 1.83
C TRP A 97 -22.17 -4.66 0.33
N VAL A 98 -22.94 -3.67 -0.11
CA VAL A 98 -23.29 -3.49 -1.51
C VAL A 98 -22.90 -2.09 -1.96
N CYS A 99 -22.03 -2.02 -2.96
CA CYS A 99 -21.55 -0.77 -3.53
C CYS A 99 -22.13 -0.55 -4.93
N GLU A 100 -22.86 0.54 -5.11
CA GLU A 100 -23.44 0.96 -6.37
C GLU A 100 -22.69 2.17 -6.93
N LYS A 101 -22.02 2.00 -8.06
CA LYS A 101 -21.25 3.07 -8.72
C LYS A 101 -22.14 3.80 -9.75
N PRO A 102 -22.21 5.14 -9.70
CA PRO A 102 -22.99 5.90 -10.68
C PRO A 102 -22.48 5.63 -12.10
N GLY A 103 -23.38 5.24 -13.00
CA GLY A 103 -23.07 4.96 -14.42
C GLY A 103 -22.53 3.56 -14.72
N LYS A 104 -22.33 2.69 -13.72
CA LYS A 104 -22.04 1.26 -13.93
C LYS A 104 -23.28 0.44 -13.58
N HIS A 105 -23.78 -0.37 -14.51
CA HIS A 105 -24.92 -1.28 -14.26
C HIS A 105 -24.58 -2.47 -13.35
N LYS A 106 -23.34 -2.56 -12.85
CA LYS A 106 -22.88 -3.68 -12.03
C LYS A 106 -22.82 -3.25 -10.56
N VAL A 107 -23.67 -3.87 -9.77
CA VAL A 107 -23.65 -3.81 -8.31
C VAL A 107 -22.52 -4.72 -7.81
N GLU A 108 -21.59 -4.17 -7.03
CA GLU A 108 -20.49 -4.92 -6.43
C GLU A 108 -20.90 -5.35 -5.02
N ARG A 109 -20.90 -6.67 -4.76
CA ARG A 109 -21.21 -7.25 -3.45
C ARG A 109 -19.93 -7.67 -2.75
N TYR A 110 -19.84 -7.35 -1.47
CA TYR A 110 -18.72 -7.68 -0.60
C TYR A 110 -19.25 -8.39 0.64
N THR A 111 -18.49 -9.38 1.11
CA THR A 111 -18.67 -9.93 2.46
C THR A 111 -18.38 -8.87 3.50
N ASP A 112 -18.85 -9.07 4.73
CA ASP A 112 -18.62 -8.11 5.82
C ASP A 112 -17.11 -7.84 6.01
N PRO A 113 -16.61 -6.64 5.67
CA PRO A 113 -15.19 -6.32 5.81
C PRO A 113 -14.78 -6.23 7.29
N VAL A 114 -15.72 -6.06 8.22
CA VAL A 114 -15.45 -6.05 9.67
C VAL A 114 -15.13 -7.46 10.15
N GLU A 115 -15.88 -8.47 9.71
CA GLU A 115 -15.57 -9.87 10.00
C GLU A 115 -14.25 -10.31 9.33
N GLU A 116 -14.00 -9.84 8.09
CA GLU A 116 -12.75 -10.11 7.37
C GLU A 116 -11.53 -9.61 8.14
N VAL A 117 -11.54 -8.33 8.58
CA VAL A 117 -10.41 -7.76 9.33
C VAL A 117 -10.25 -8.42 10.70
N ARG A 118 -11.36 -8.85 11.34
CA ARG A 118 -11.31 -9.57 12.62
C ARG A 118 -10.64 -10.94 12.46
N LYS A 119 -10.95 -11.66 11.38
CA LYS A 119 -10.26 -12.91 11.05
C LYS A 119 -8.77 -12.67 10.79
N GLN A 120 -8.44 -11.66 9.99
CA GLN A 120 -7.04 -11.28 9.70
C GLN A 120 -6.25 -10.94 10.98
N ALA A 121 -6.89 -10.24 11.90
CA ALA A 121 -6.33 -9.92 13.21
C ALA A 121 -6.01 -11.16 14.05
N SER A 122 -6.92 -12.15 14.13
CA SER A 122 -6.66 -13.41 14.84
C SER A 122 -5.51 -14.21 14.22
N ILE A 123 -5.38 -14.15 12.89
CA ILE A 123 -4.27 -14.80 12.17
C ILE A 123 -2.95 -14.08 12.45
N LEU A 124 -2.95 -12.74 12.47
CA LEU A 124 -1.77 -11.96 12.86
C LEU A 124 -1.36 -12.24 14.31
N GLU A 125 -2.31 -12.28 15.23
CA GLU A 125 -2.06 -12.60 16.64
C GLU A 125 -1.39 -13.97 16.78
N SER A 126 -1.94 -14.99 16.11
CA SER A 126 -1.36 -16.34 16.08
C SER A 126 0.07 -16.35 15.48
N TYR A 127 0.30 -15.58 14.41
CA TYR A 127 1.62 -15.44 13.80
C TYR A 127 2.64 -14.78 14.73
N LEU A 128 2.22 -13.74 15.47
CA LEU A 128 3.06 -13.04 16.44
C LEU A 128 3.40 -13.96 17.62
N GLU A 129 2.43 -14.72 18.14
CA GLU A 129 2.64 -15.68 19.22
C GLU A 129 3.65 -16.77 18.84
N GLN A 130 3.54 -17.33 17.62
CA GLN A 130 4.49 -18.30 17.08
C GLN A 130 5.92 -17.74 16.97
N ARG A 131 6.06 -16.42 16.85
CA ARG A 131 7.34 -15.71 16.80
C ARG A 131 7.80 -15.22 18.18
N GLY A 132 7.13 -15.61 19.26
CA GLY A 132 7.48 -15.27 20.64
C GLY A 132 6.97 -13.92 21.11
N VAL A 133 6.03 -13.30 20.38
CA VAL A 133 5.38 -12.04 20.76
C VAL A 133 3.96 -12.34 21.26
N VAL A 134 3.77 -12.31 22.57
CA VAL A 134 2.46 -12.50 23.20
C VAL A 134 1.84 -11.14 23.49
N LEU A 135 0.69 -10.85 22.89
CA LEU A 135 -0.01 -9.58 23.08
C LEU A 135 -0.92 -9.64 24.33
N PRO A 136 -1.00 -8.57 25.13
CA PRO A 136 -1.98 -8.48 26.20
C PRO A 136 -3.41 -8.54 25.65
N LYS A 137 -4.32 -9.12 26.43
CA LYS A 137 -5.73 -9.24 26.04
C LYS A 137 -6.34 -7.85 25.80
N GLY A 138 -6.90 -7.63 24.61
CA GLY A 138 -7.47 -6.33 24.21
C GLY A 138 -6.46 -5.30 23.70
N TYR A 139 -5.19 -5.68 23.51
CA TYR A 139 -4.18 -4.82 22.89
C TYR A 139 -4.37 -4.67 21.38
N LEU A 140 -4.91 -5.71 20.73
CA LEU A 140 -5.20 -5.73 19.30
C LEU A 140 -6.61 -5.22 19.03
N THR A 141 -6.72 -4.17 18.22
CA THR A 141 -8.00 -3.60 17.77
C THR A 141 -8.12 -3.68 16.25
N CYS A 142 -9.32 -3.95 15.74
CA CYS A 142 -9.61 -4.04 14.31
C CYS A 142 -10.38 -2.82 13.81
N LYS A 143 -10.05 -2.30 12.63
CA LYS A 143 -10.83 -1.21 11.98
C LYS A 143 -10.95 -1.42 10.47
N VAL A 144 -12.01 -0.87 9.88
CA VAL A 144 -12.20 -0.76 8.42
C VAL A 144 -12.18 0.71 8.06
N ILE A 145 -11.33 1.11 7.13
CA ILE A 145 -11.18 2.50 6.69
C ILE A 145 -11.78 2.67 5.29
N LEU A 146 -12.66 3.66 5.15
CA LEU A 146 -13.29 4.04 3.89
C LEU A 146 -12.78 5.43 3.49
N PRO A 147 -11.63 5.52 2.81
CA PRO A 147 -10.94 6.79 2.60
C PRO A 147 -11.51 7.63 1.45
N ASN A 148 -12.48 7.13 0.69
CA ASN A 148 -12.93 7.82 -0.51
C ASN A 148 -13.96 8.93 -0.19
N PRO A 149 -13.71 10.19 -0.54
CA PRO A 149 -14.68 11.28 -0.35
C PRO A 149 -15.92 11.15 -1.25
N LYS A 150 -15.85 10.36 -2.32
CA LYS A 150 -16.98 10.13 -3.24
C LYS A 150 -17.92 9.01 -2.76
N LEU A 151 -17.69 8.48 -1.56
CA LEU A 151 -18.54 7.48 -0.96
C LEU A 151 -19.71 8.19 -0.27
N CYS A 152 -20.91 7.93 -0.76
CA CYS A 152 -22.16 8.37 -0.14
C CYS A 152 -22.72 7.22 0.69
N THR A 153 -23.01 7.51 1.96
CA THR A 153 -23.57 6.55 2.91
C THR A 153 -24.98 6.99 3.31
N PHE A 154 -25.99 6.16 3.07
CA PHE A 154 -27.37 6.42 3.49
C PHE A 154 -27.90 5.23 4.31
N PRO A 155 -28.33 5.43 5.57
CA PRO A 155 -28.00 6.47 6.54
C PRO A 155 -26.61 6.22 7.19
N ALA A 156 -25.89 7.28 7.57
CA ALA A 156 -24.56 7.19 8.20
C ALA A 156 -24.54 6.50 9.59
N SER A 157 -25.71 6.25 10.20
CA SER A 157 -25.87 5.65 11.53
C SER A 157 -25.72 4.13 11.58
N ASP A 158 -25.62 3.47 10.43
CA ASP A 158 -25.77 2.01 10.35
C ASP A 158 -24.43 1.27 10.32
N PHE A 159 -23.31 1.99 10.34
CA PHE A 159 -22.00 1.36 10.36
C PHE A 159 -21.61 0.88 11.76
N PRO A 160 -20.99 -0.31 11.85
CA PRO A 160 -20.34 -0.76 13.06
C PRO A 160 -19.29 0.24 13.55
N SER A 161 -18.99 0.16 14.84
CA SER A 161 -17.99 1.00 15.50
C SER A 161 -16.55 0.80 15.00
N GLU A 162 -16.36 -0.24 14.20
CA GLU A 162 -15.10 -0.62 13.61
C GLU A 162 -14.84 0.15 12.31
N VAL A 163 -15.85 0.78 11.73
CA VAL A 163 -15.74 1.49 10.45
C VAL A 163 -15.40 2.96 10.66
N ILE A 164 -14.42 3.44 9.90
CA ILE A 164 -13.97 4.84 9.88
C ILE A 164 -14.22 5.39 8.47
N THR A 165 -15.13 6.36 8.38
CA THR A 165 -15.44 7.04 7.11
C THR A 165 -14.39 8.11 6.76
N HIS A 166 -14.39 8.57 5.52
CA HIS A 166 -13.49 9.65 5.08
C HIS A 166 -13.63 10.91 5.95
N GLU A 167 -14.87 11.28 6.33
CA GLU A 167 -15.10 12.45 7.19
C GLU A 167 -14.47 12.29 8.57
N GLN A 168 -14.69 11.14 9.21
CA GLN A 168 -14.08 10.82 10.50
C GLN A 168 -12.56 10.75 10.41
N LEU A 169 -12.04 10.18 9.32
CA LEU A 169 -10.61 10.13 9.04
C LEU A 169 -10.07 11.56 9.02
N VAL A 170 -10.58 12.46 8.16
CA VAL A 170 -10.14 13.86 8.03
C VAL A 170 -10.16 14.63 9.35
N GLN A 171 -11.11 14.35 10.24
CA GLN A 171 -11.22 15.00 11.54
C GLN A 171 -10.14 14.57 12.56
N LEU A 172 -9.42 13.47 12.32
CA LEU A 172 -8.30 13.07 13.18
C LEU A 172 -7.19 14.14 13.15
N LYS A 173 -6.92 14.77 14.30
CA LYS A 173 -5.88 15.78 14.47
C LYS A 173 -4.65 15.22 15.20
N PRO A 174 -3.42 15.53 14.76
CA PRO A 174 -2.21 15.20 15.50
C PRO A 174 -2.21 15.92 16.86
N GLY A 175 -1.90 15.19 17.94
CA GLY A 175 -1.73 15.78 19.28
C GLY A 175 -2.99 16.00 20.12
N THR A 176 -4.18 15.65 19.62
CA THR A 176 -5.37 15.57 20.50
C THR A 176 -5.31 14.22 21.21
N LYS A 177 -5.33 14.19 22.55
CA LYS A 177 -5.48 12.94 23.32
C LYS A 177 -6.74 12.23 22.81
N SER A 178 -6.48 11.22 21.97
CA SER A 178 -7.33 10.38 21.16
C SER A 178 -8.82 10.78 21.01
N VAL A 179 -9.23 11.04 19.77
CA VAL A 179 -10.62 10.78 19.36
C VAL A 179 -10.96 9.27 19.53
N LEU A 180 -9.95 8.39 19.55
CA LEU A 180 -10.10 6.98 19.97
C LEU A 180 -10.20 6.76 21.50
N SER A 181 -9.88 7.74 22.37
CA SER A 181 -9.91 7.57 23.85
C SER A 181 -11.31 7.77 24.41
N SER A 182 -12.16 8.48 23.68
CA SER A 182 -13.59 8.52 23.96
C SER A 182 -14.27 7.19 23.61
N TRP A 183 -13.69 6.40 22.70
CA TRP A 183 -14.26 5.18 22.16
C TRP A 183 -13.74 3.90 22.83
N VAL A 184 -12.45 3.87 23.15
CA VAL A 184 -11.80 2.80 23.90
C VAL A 184 -11.88 3.11 25.39
N LYS A 185 -13.08 2.98 25.97
CA LYS A 185 -13.24 2.98 27.43
C LYS A 185 -12.93 1.61 28.08
N SER A 186 -12.54 0.60 27.31
CA SER A 186 -12.50 -0.79 27.78
C SER A 186 -11.13 -1.39 28.06
N ALA A 187 -10.01 -0.69 27.82
CA ALA A 187 -8.67 -1.29 27.91
C ALA A 187 -7.70 -0.62 28.91
N PHE A 188 -8.21 0.13 29.89
CA PHE A 188 -7.35 0.74 30.93
C PHE A 188 -7.07 -0.22 32.09
N LEU A 189 -6.27 -1.26 31.85
CA LEU A 189 -5.54 -1.99 32.91
C LEU A 189 -4.29 -2.67 32.31
N CYS A 190 -3.23 -1.92 32.06
CA CYS A 190 -1.89 -2.50 32.12
C CYS A 190 -0.88 -1.47 32.60
N GLY A 191 -0.66 -1.47 33.91
CA GLY A 191 0.44 -0.76 34.52
C GLY A 191 1.70 -1.63 34.47
N LYS A 192 2.75 -1.13 33.82
CA LYS A 192 4.17 -1.14 34.23
C LYS A 192 5.02 -0.71 33.04
N LYS A 193 5.68 0.44 33.19
CA LYS A 193 6.30 1.19 32.10
C LYS A 193 7.68 0.67 31.65
N ASP A 194 8.27 -0.26 32.41
CA ASP A 194 9.70 -0.59 32.26
C ASP A 194 9.96 -1.98 31.63
N THR A 195 8.91 -2.77 31.34
CA THR A 195 9.04 -4.10 30.69
C THR A 195 8.45 -4.14 29.27
N GLN A 196 7.79 -3.06 28.84
CA GLN A 196 7.08 -2.96 27.56
C GLN A 196 8.00 -2.58 26.38
N GLU A 197 9.11 -1.89 26.64
CA GLU A 197 9.98 -1.40 25.55
C GLU A 197 10.68 -2.53 24.79
N SER A 198 11.04 -3.63 25.45
CA SER A 198 11.62 -4.81 24.80
C SER A 198 10.60 -5.63 24.02
N SER A 199 9.34 -5.69 24.49
CA SER A 199 8.26 -6.35 23.74
C SER A 199 7.86 -5.55 22.50
N ASP A 200 7.87 -4.22 22.58
CA ASP A 200 7.56 -3.34 21.45
C ASP A 200 8.67 -3.42 20.38
N GLN A 201 9.95 -3.48 20.78
CA GLN A 201 11.07 -3.70 19.86
C GLN A 201 11.00 -5.06 19.15
N ASN A 202 10.65 -6.13 19.89
CA ASN A 202 10.47 -7.45 19.30
C ASN A 202 9.27 -7.49 18.35
N LEU A 203 8.15 -6.85 18.71
CA LEU A 203 6.98 -6.72 17.85
C LEU A 203 7.32 -5.99 16.54
N GLU A 204 7.97 -4.83 16.63
CA GLU A 204 8.39 -4.08 15.44
C GLU A 204 9.37 -4.88 14.58
N PHE A 205 10.28 -5.64 15.19
CA PHE A 205 11.20 -6.51 14.48
C PHE A 205 10.45 -7.63 13.72
N VAL A 206 9.54 -8.34 14.38
CA VAL A 206 8.74 -9.40 13.77
C VAL A 206 7.88 -8.84 12.62
N LEU A 207 7.24 -7.69 12.81
CA LEU A 207 6.45 -7.05 11.75
C LEU A 207 7.32 -6.53 10.60
N SER A 208 8.54 -6.05 10.88
CA SER A 208 9.48 -5.59 9.84
C SER A 208 10.07 -6.73 9.00
N THR A 209 10.03 -7.95 9.52
CA THR A 209 10.51 -9.17 8.85
C THR A 209 9.38 -10.04 8.32
N ALA A 210 8.12 -9.64 8.54
CA ALA A 210 6.96 -10.33 8.01
C ALA A 210 6.95 -10.28 6.48
N PRO A 211 6.43 -11.32 5.80
CA PRO A 211 6.29 -11.27 4.35
C PRO A 211 5.34 -10.13 3.95
N ILE A 212 5.66 -9.44 2.86
CA ILE A 212 4.86 -8.32 2.33
C ILE A 212 4.62 -8.52 0.83
N TRP A 213 3.74 -7.74 0.23
CA TRP A 213 3.65 -7.61 -1.23
C TRP A 213 4.86 -6.84 -1.79
N ASP A 214 5.21 -7.12 -3.05
CA ASP A 214 6.09 -6.21 -3.79
C ASP A 214 5.35 -4.89 -4.01
N ARG A 215 6.07 -3.78 -3.87
CA ARG A 215 5.53 -2.43 -4.03
C ARG A 215 6.18 -1.77 -5.23
N LEU A 216 5.34 -1.31 -6.14
CA LEU A 216 5.72 -0.50 -7.28
C LEU A 216 5.26 0.94 -7.05
N GLU A 217 6.21 1.88 -6.98
CA GLU A 217 5.93 3.31 -6.94
C GLU A 217 6.04 3.90 -8.34
N LEU A 218 4.95 4.47 -8.82
CA LEU A 218 4.85 5.11 -10.11
C LEU A 218 4.87 6.63 -9.97
N LYS A 219 5.27 7.31 -11.04
CA LYS A 219 5.19 8.77 -11.15
C LYS A 219 3.77 9.27 -10.82
N GLY A 220 3.73 10.41 -10.15
CA GLY A 220 2.49 11.01 -9.64
C GLY A 220 2.03 10.43 -8.30
N ASN A 221 2.95 9.89 -7.49
CA ASN A 221 2.67 9.35 -6.15
C ASN A 221 1.61 8.23 -6.18
N ARG A 222 1.71 7.33 -7.16
CA ARG A 222 0.79 6.22 -7.34
C ARG A 222 1.47 4.92 -6.94
N TYR A 223 0.72 4.04 -6.30
CA TYR A 223 1.24 2.77 -5.80
C TYR A 223 0.48 1.59 -6.39
N VAL A 224 1.20 0.49 -6.59
CA VAL A 224 0.65 -0.81 -6.96
C VAL A 224 1.29 -1.88 -6.08
N LEU A 225 0.45 -2.69 -5.43
CA LEU A 225 0.86 -3.88 -4.69
C LEU A 225 0.65 -5.14 -5.52
N GLY A 226 1.55 -6.10 -5.39
CA GLY A 226 1.48 -7.37 -6.11
C GLY A 226 2.82 -8.11 -6.14
N GLU A 227 3.01 -8.94 -7.15
CA GLU A 227 4.20 -9.77 -7.35
C GLU A 227 4.95 -9.35 -8.61
N PHE A 228 6.22 -9.02 -8.45
CA PHE A 228 7.15 -8.84 -9.54
C PHE A 228 7.48 -10.18 -10.18
N LEU A 229 7.26 -10.28 -11.50
CA LEU A 229 7.54 -11.48 -12.25
C LEU A 229 8.89 -11.38 -12.96
N GLU A 230 9.03 -10.43 -13.89
CA GLU A 230 10.22 -10.28 -14.72
C GLU A 230 10.31 -8.90 -15.38
N PHE A 231 11.50 -8.60 -15.90
CA PHE A 231 11.70 -7.51 -16.86
C PHE A 231 11.46 -8.00 -18.28
N LYS A 232 10.90 -7.12 -19.12
CA LYS A 232 10.67 -7.37 -20.55
C LYS A 232 11.24 -6.24 -21.39
N GLY A 233 11.98 -6.56 -22.45
CA GLY A 233 12.69 -5.55 -23.23
C GLY A 233 13.64 -6.17 -24.26
N LYS A 234 14.64 -5.39 -24.68
CA LYS A 234 15.70 -5.88 -25.58
C LYS A 234 16.66 -6.77 -24.81
N GLU A 235 17.28 -7.71 -25.51
CA GLU A 235 18.17 -8.72 -24.92
C GLU A 235 19.31 -8.10 -24.10
N ASP A 236 20.00 -7.07 -24.63
CA ASP A 236 21.04 -6.34 -23.89
C ASP A 236 20.57 -5.77 -22.54
N ASP A 237 19.35 -5.21 -22.51
CA ASP A 237 18.75 -4.61 -21.31
C ASP A 237 18.38 -5.72 -20.30
N ILE A 238 17.84 -6.84 -20.78
CA ILE A 238 17.46 -7.99 -19.95
C ILE A 238 18.67 -8.68 -19.34
N ASP A 239 19.75 -8.84 -20.10
CA ASP A 239 21.00 -9.41 -19.61
C ASP A 239 21.63 -8.53 -18.52
N SER A 240 21.55 -7.21 -18.69
CA SER A 240 22.00 -6.25 -17.67
C SER A 240 21.16 -6.32 -16.40
N LEU A 241 19.84 -6.46 -16.54
CA LEU A 241 18.89 -6.56 -15.42
C LEU A 241 18.81 -7.96 -14.78
N ARG A 242 19.39 -9.00 -15.39
CA ARG A 242 19.41 -10.39 -14.87
C ARG A 242 19.97 -10.51 -13.46
N LYS A 243 20.82 -9.57 -13.05
CA LYS A 243 21.38 -9.48 -11.68
C LYS A 243 20.33 -9.09 -10.65
N ILE A 244 19.29 -8.35 -11.06
CA ILE A 244 18.18 -7.91 -10.23
C ILE A 244 17.16 -9.03 -10.16
N LYS A 245 17.28 -9.86 -9.12
CA LYS A 245 16.32 -10.92 -8.81
C LYS A 245 15.55 -10.58 -7.55
N ARG A 246 14.25 -10.88 -7.51
CA ARG A 246 13.37 -10.71 -6.34
C ARG A 246 13.98 -11.26 -5.04
N SER A 247 14.64 -12.42 -5.14
CA SER A 247 15.33 -13.02 -3.99
C SER A 247 16.50 -12.18 -3.48
N LYS A 248 17.33 -11.60 -4.37
CA LYS A 248 18.60 -10.95 -4.02
C LYS A 248 18.53 -9.44 -3.81
N VAL A 249 17.56 -8.77 -4.43
CA VAL A 249 17.41 -7.31 -4.39
C VAL A 249 16.20 -6.97 -3.52
N GLY A 250 16.39 -6.05 -2.59
CA GLY A 250 15.31 -5.57 -1.71
C GLY A 250 14.66 -4.27 -2.19
N HIS A 251 15.45 -3.39 -2.82
CA HIS A 251 15.01 -2.06 -3.22
C HIS A 251 15.73 -1.62 -4.50
N MET A 252 15.00 -0.95 -5.39
CA MET A 252 15.56 -0.27 -6.56
C MET A 252 14.87 1.08 -6.80
N ILE A 253 15.63 2.02 -7.38
CA ILE A 253 15.21 3.37 -7.76
C ILE A 253 15.53 3.56 -9.24
N ILE A 254 14.60 4.15 -9.97
CA ILE A 254 14.74 4.43 -11.40
C ILE A 254 14.95 5.94 -11.56
N GLN A 255 16.07 6.32 -12.16
CA GLN A 255 16.43 7.69 -12.47
C GLN A 255 16.47 7.90 -13.98
N LYS A 256 15.89 9.00 -14.45
CA LYS A 256 15.93 9.36 -15.86
C LYS A 256 17.25 10.08 -16.15
N THR A 257 18.11 9.47 -16.95
CA THR A 257 19.28 10.14 -17.50
C THR A 257 18.86 10.88 -18.76
N SER A 258 18.74 12.20 -18.67
CA SER A 258 18.44 13.02 -19.85
C SER A 258 19.67 13.03 -20.77
N MET A 259 19.53 12.48 -21.96
CA MET A 259 20.45 12.75 -23.05
C MET A 259 19.82 13.77 -23.98
N PHE A 260 20.45 14.95 -24.12
CA PHE A 260 20.15 15.91 -25.17
C PHE A 260 20.63 15.32 -26.51
N GLY A 261 19.72 15.00 -27.43
CA GLY A 261 20.05 14.56 -28.80
C GLY A 261 19.24 13.37 -29.32
N LEU A 262 19.49 12.95 -30.57
CA LEU A 262 18.82 11.87 -31.31
C LEU A 262 19.06 10.44 -30.76
N ALA A 263 19.65 10.31 -29.57
CA ALA A 263 19.95 9.02 -28.95
C ALA A 263 18.73 8.46 -28.20
N PRO A 264 18.56 7.13 -28.13
CA PRO A 264 17.51 6.52 -27.32
C PRO A 264 17.61 6.97 -25.86
N SER A 265 16.50 7.40 -25.26
CA SER A 265 16.48 7.76 -23.83
C SER A 265 16.87 6.56 -22.99
N THR A 266 17.87 6.74 -22.13
CA THR A 266 18.31 5.75 -21.15
C THR A 266 17.74 6.06 -19.77
N LEU A 267 17.77 5.04 -18.90
CA LEU A 267 17.40 5.09 -17.50
C LEU A 267 18.54 4.48 -16.70
N GLN A 268 18.87 5.10 -15.57
CA GLN A 268 19.77 4.54 -14.58
C GLN A 268 18.93 3.85 -13.50
N VAL A 269 19.17 2.57 -13.32
CA VAL A 269 18.55 1.73 -12.29
C VAL A 269 19.57 1.56 -11.17
N LEU A 270 19.28 2.17 -10.02
CA LEU A 270 20.05 2.00 -8.80
C LEU A 270 19.37 0.92 -7.97
N TYR A 271 20.10 -0.07 -7.46
CA TYR A 271 19.52 -1.12 -6.63
C TYR A 271 20.43 -1.52 -5.48
N THR A 272 19.82 -1.98 -4.39
CA THR A 272 20.52 -2.47 -3.21
C THR A 272 20.28 -3.96 -3.05
N LEU A 273 21.35 -4.69 -2.76
CA LEU A 273 21.21 -6.09 -2.36
C LEU A 273 20.46 -6.17 -1.03
N ARG A 274 19.73 -7.27 -0.87
CA ARG A 274 19.09 -7.60 0.40
C ARG A 274 20.18 -7.93 1.41
N ASP A 275 20.14 -7.26 2.55
CA ASP A 275 20.96 -7.63 3.69
C ASP A 275 20.25 -8.77 4.45
N TYR A 276 20.91 -9.91 4.53
CA TYR A 276 20.43 -11.07 5.29
C TYR A 276 21.04 -11.14 6.70
N ARG A 277 21.92 -10.20 7.06
CA ARG A 277 22.60 -10.18 8.35
C ARG A 277 21.74 -9.46 9.38
N THR A 278 21.55 -10.10 10.53
CA THR A 278 20.67 -9.64 11.60
C THR A 278 21.23 -8.50 12.45
N GLU A 279 22.54 -8.22 12.39
CA GLU A 279 23.18 -7.18 13.19
C GLU A 279 24.31 -6.50 12.42
N GLY A 280 24.22 -5.18 12.27
CA GLY A 280 25.25 -4.32 11.67
C GLY A 280 24.71 -3.54 10.48
N ALA A 281 24.10 -2.38 10.74
CA ALA A 281 23.65 -1.45 9.71
C ALA A 281 24.86 -0.85 8.97
N SER A 282 25.38 -1.59 7.99
CA SER A 282 26.25 -1.03 6.96
C SER A 282 25.39 -0.21 6.00
N SER A 283 25.89 0.96 5.56
CA SER A 283 25.17 1.75 4.56
C SER A 283 24.93 0.90 3.31
N PRO A 284 23.70 0.85 2.78
CA PRO A 284 23.38 -0.03 1.66
C PRO A 284 24.26 0.33 0.46
N GLU A 285 25.03 -0.65 -0.03
CA GLU A 285 25.82 -0.49 -1.24
C GLU A 285 24.87 -0.44 -2.44
N TRP A 286 24.89 0.69 -3.13
CA TRP A 286 24.09 0.91 -4.34
C TRP A 286 24.87 0.45 -5.56
N MET A 287 24.29 -0.48 -6.29
CA MET A 287 24.76 -0.86 -7.62
C MET A 287 23.95 -0.15 -8.68
N GLU A 288 24.58 0.11 -9.82
CA GLU A 288 23.95 0.77 -10.96
C GLU A 288 23.94 -0.10 -12.20
N VAL A 289 22.85 0.02 -12.96
CA VAL A 289 22.70 -0.56 -14.30
C VAL A 289 22.00 0.48 -15.18
N THR A 290 22.47 0.67 -16.41
CA THR A 290 21.81 1.55 -17.38
C THR A 290 21.03 0.72 -18.39
N VAL A 291 19.77 1.08 -18.63
CA VAL A 291 18.89 0.42 -19.61
C VAL A 291 18.11 1.43 -20.43
N ARG A 292 17.48 0.99 -21.52
CA ARG A 292 16.63 1.85 -22.36
C ARG A 292 15.29 2.17 -21.69
N SER A 293 14.72 3.31 -22.03
CA SER A 293 13.46 3.80 -21.43
C SER A 293 12.21 2.99 -21.76
N HIS A 294 12.27 2.15 -22.81
CA HIS A 294 11.19 1.29 -23.26
C HIS A 294 11.15 -0.08 -22.56
N THR A 295 12.11 -0.37 -21.67
CA THR A 295 12.08 -1.59 -20.86
C THR A 295 10.82 -1.59 -19.99
N GLU A 296 10.19 -2.75 -19.85
CA GLU A 296 8.95 -2.95 -19.12
C GLU A 296 9.17 -3.88 -17.92
N ILE A 297 8.30 -3.75 -16.93
CA ILE A 297 8.17 -4.66 -15.80
C ILE A 297 6.85 -5.40 -15.95
N ILE A 298 6.90 -6.72 -15.82
CA ILE A 298 5.72 -7.57 -15.75
C ILE A 298 5.40 -7.79 -14.26
N PHE A 299 4.19 -7.42 -13.88
CA PHE A 299 3.77 -7.38 -12.49
C PHE A 299 2.36 -7.97 -12.34
N GLN A 300 2.21 -8.96 -11.48
CA GLN A 300 0.92 -9.53 -11.13
C GLN A 300 0.32 -8.71 -9.99
N VAL A 301 -0.76 -7.99 -10.27
CA VAL A 301 -1.43 -7.18 -9.23
C VAL A 301 -2.12 -8.11 -8.23
N GLU A 302 -2.24 -7.68 -6.97
CA GLU A 302 -2.90 -8.41 -5.88
C GLU A 302 -4.23 -9.09 -6.23
N ASN A 303 -4.98 -8.55 -7.21
CA ASN A 303 -6.14 -9.24 -7.77
C ASN A 303 -5.67 -10.38 -8.71
N PRO A 304 -5.89 -11.66 -8.35
CA PRO A 304 -5.11 -12.82 -8.81
C PRO A 304 -5.13 -13.09 -10.32
N SER A 305 -6.00 -12.41 -11.09
CA SER A 305 -6.16 -12.60 -12.53
C SER A 305 -5.50 -11.53 -13.41
N LYS A 306 -4.91 -10.47 -12.84
CA LYS A 306 -4.47 -9.29 -13.61
C LYS A 306 -2.96 -9.12 -13.63
N ILE A 307 -2.33 -9.69 -14.66
CA ILE A 307 -0.96 -9.35 -15.03
C ILE A 307 -0.96 -8.01 -15.77
N LYS A 308 -0.14 -7.07 -15.32
CA LYS A 308 0.04 -5.75 -15.94
C LYS A 308 1.49 -5.54 -16.34
N LYS A 309 1.66 -4.69 -17.36
CA LYS A 309 2.98 -4.22 -17.80
C LYS A 309 3.12 -2.76 -17.45
N PHE A 310 4.28 -2.41 -16.89
CA PHE A 310 4.61 -1.03 -16.55
C PHE A 310 5.89 -0.64 -17.28
N LYS A 311 5.88 0.47 -18.01
CA LYS A 311 7.12 1.02 -18.58
C LYS A 311 8.03 1.41 -17.43
N LEU A 312 9.29 0.97 -17.44
CA LEU A 312 10.28 1.28 -16.40
C LEU A 312 10.46 2.79 -16.23
N SER A 313 10.32 3.56 -17.32
CA SER A 313 10.36 5.02 -17.30
C SER A 313 9.21 5.69 -16.52
N SER A 314 8.12 4.97 -16.23
CA SER A 314 7.00 5.43 -15.40
C SER A 314 7.18 5.09 -13.91
N VAL A 315 8.15 4.24 -13.59
CA VAL A 315 8.46 3.78 -12.23
C VAL A 315 9.44 4.74 -11.57
N CYS A 316 9.23 5.01 -10.29
CA CYS A 316 10.12 5.79 -9.43
C CYS A 316 10.97 4.85 -8.57
N SER A 317 10.34 3.89 -7.90
CA SER A 317 11.00 2.91 -7.04
C SER A 317 10.26 1.58 -7.03
N MET A 318 10.96 0.52 -6.64
CA MET A 318 10.36 -0.78 -6.33
C MET A 318 10.95 -1.35 -5.05
N HIS A 319 10.07 -1.82 -4.17
CA HIS A 319 10.45 -2.68 -3.04
C HIS A 319 10.03 -4.10 -3.34
N LEU A 320 10.99 -5.02 -3.27
CA LEU A 320 10.78 -6.43 -3.55
C LEU A 320 10.77 -7.18 -2.21
N SER A 321 9.67 -7.88 -1.95
CA SER A 321 9.56 -8.91 -0.92
C SER A 321 10.31 -10.17 -1.38
N ALA A 322 10.94 -10.91 -0.48
CA ALA A 322 11.53 -12.22 -0.80
C ALA A 322 10.63 -13.30 -0.24
#